data_AF-A0A1J4KG24-F1
#
_entry.id   AF-A0A1J4KG24-F1
#
_cell.length_a   1.000
_cell.length_b   1.000
_cell.length_c   1.000
_cell.angle_alpha   90.00
_cell.angle_beta   90.00
_cell.angle_gamma   90.00
#
_symmetry.space_group_name_H-M   'P 1'
#
loop_
_entity.id
_entity.type
_entity.pdbx_description
1 polymer ?
#
loop_
_entity_poly.entity_id
_entity_poly.type
_entity_poly.pdbx_seq_one_letter_code
_entity_poly.pdbx_strand_id
1 'polypeptide(L)'
;MSSVPDLHVLERFENWKSYIEDVLPHMSFRYPLHHEETNNEKKLFFASRNKQHQEYINRLNNLDRKCRTELYIQNKKLQRESNITKSPFLGYDDQRNNLKSRIYMFLTKKIVRLSMKYAENYSEFLRTKIRHISQMIPLFDRQIVPLQCVASIYDEFFSLEFDKKKYHKILALCTYRDFIGSQLKEATKPIWVNDFPAFLSKIIEEGKKIIDQELFYFEPLNSEISLSRYLFMHHSQEGRALDKFIASSASSKFEKFSDRVVSFCLAIVPKNLSTANQDQSIALLLLYRALMDRIYTTQNTYFHSSPNFSEFWKLSSKPISQFTIPQNMLVVNDPQEEIRKVFLRDPIFNEASKILTSAIFCSSPIDILYKIHMGMIEIHKAAISNIVKRDPTPEDLKQLLGFDDLFSLLLGTILASDVPDVTQIGKIMKLFAPKACLSPLLEYANANLEAIILHFQKD
;
A
#
# COMPACT_ATOMS: atom_id res chain seq x y z
N MET A 1 -82.80 -26.33 14.94
CA MET A 1 -82.05 -25.27 15.63
C MET A 1 -81.41 -24.38 14.57
N SER A 2 -81.99 -23.20 14.36
CA SER A 2 -81.46 -22.18 13.44
C SER A 2 -80.11 -21.72 13.95
N SER A 3 -79.06 -22.02 13.21
CA SER A 3 -77.67 -21.64 13.49
C SER A 3 -77.47 -20.15 13.23
N VAL A 4 -77.96 -19.30 14.13
CA VAL A 4 -77.49 -17.91 14.19
C VAL A 4 -76.01 -17.99 14.59
N PRO A 5 -75.08 -17.42 13.79
CA PRO A 5 -73.68 -17.35 14.18
C PRO A 5 -73.59 -16.73 15.58
N ASP A 6 -72.81 -17.35 16.47
CA ASP A 6 -72.54 -16.76 17.78
C ASP A 6 -71.86 -15.41 17.55
N LEU A 7 -72.62 -14.32 17.74
CA LEU A 7 -72.17 -12.94 17.53
C LEU A 7 -70.88 -12.66 18.31
N HIS A 8 -70.71 -13.33 19.46
CA HIS A 8 -69.51 -13.21 20.28
C HIS A 8 -68.27 -13.79 19.56
N VAL A 9 -68.40 -14.88 18.81
CA VAL A 9 -67.29 -15.50 18.08
C VAL A 9 -66.87 -14.64 16.89
N LEU A 10 -67.83 -14.07 16.17
CA LEU A 10 -67.56 -13.15 15.07
C LEU A 10 -66.86 -11.88 15.55
N GLU A 11 -67.32 -11.29 16.65
CA GLU A 11 -66.67 -10.11 17.24
C GLU A 11 -65.24 -10.42 17.71
N ARG A 12 -65.01 -11.57 18.36
CA ARG A 12 -63.65 -12.01 18.74
C ARG A 12 -62.75 -12.20 17.53
N PHE A 13 -63.30 -12.74 16.44
CA PHE A 13 -62.55 -12.97 15.21
C PHE A 13 -62.18 -11.65 14.50
N GLU A 14 -63.11 -10.70 14.40
CA GLU A 14 -62.83 -9.39 13.81
C GLU A 14 -61.87 -8.56 14.69
N ASN A 15 -62.05 -8.61 16.02
CA ASN A 15 -61.10 -8.00 16.96
C ASN A 15 -59.70 -8.63 16.81
N TRP A 16 -59.61 -9.95 16.68
CA TRP A 16 -58.34 -10.63 16.40
C TRP A 16 -57.72 -10.16 15.09
N LYS A 17 -58.49 -10.04 14.01
CA LYS A 17 -57.97 -9.52 12.72
C LYS A 17 -57.42 -8.11 12.85
N SER A 18 -58.14 -7.22 13.55
CA SER A 18 -57.68 -5.84 13.77
C SER A 18 -56.40 -5.76 14.60
N TYR A 19 -56.19 -6.72 15.52
CA TYR A 19 -55.01 -6.75 16.39
C TYR A 19 -53.78 -7.35 15.69
N ILE A 20 -53.97 -8.08 14.60
CA ILE A 20 -52.89 -8.84 13.94
C ILE A 20 -52.83 -8.56 12.44
N GLU A 21 -52.83 -7.27 12.09
CA GLU A 21 -52.73 -6.81 10.70
C GLU A 21 -51.50 -7.39 9.98
N ASP A 22 -50.37 -7.54 10.68
CA ASP A 22 -49.10 -8.06 10.16
C ASP A 22 -49.16 -9.51 9.64
N VAL A 23 -50.12 -10.34 10.09
CA VAL A 23 -50.22 -11.75 9.66
C VAL A 23 -51.25 -11.98 8.58
N LEU A 24 -52.20 -11.05 8.39
CA LEU A 24 -53.27 -11.19 7.40
C LEU A 24 -52.76 -11.42 5.97
N PRO A 25 -51.66 -10.80 5.50
CA PRO A 25 -51.11 -11.06 4.16
C PRO A 25 -50.68 -12.51 3.93
N HIS A 26 -50.52 -13.31 4.99
CA HIS A 26 -50.09 -14.70 4.92
C HIS A 26 -51.24 -15.71 5.01
N MET A 27 -52.49 -15.23 5.07
CA MET A 27 -53.66 -16.05 5.32
C MET A 27 -54.74 -15.83 4.28
N SER A 28 -55.59 -16.84 4.12
CA SER A 28 -56.85 -16.73 3.40
C SER A 28 -57.99 -17.26 4.27
N PHE A 29 -59.15 -16.62 4.14
CA PHE A 29 -60.36 -16.99 4.86
C PHE A 29 -61.44 -17.30 3.83
N ARG A 30 -61.99 -18.52 3.88
CA ARG A 30 -63.03 -18.98 2.96
C ARG A 30 -64.27 -19.36 3.75
N TYR A 31 -65.45 -19.05 3.21
CA TYR A 31 -66.75 -19.35 3.80
C TYR A 31 -67.54 -20.29 2.88
N PRO A 32 -67.20 -21.59 2.85
CA PRO A 32 -67.76 -22.52 1.86
C PRO A 32 -69.14 -23.07 2.24
N LEU A 33 -69.56 -22.95 3.51
CA LEU A 33 -70.87 -23.44 3.94
C LEU A 33 -71.99 -22.51 3.44
N HIS A 34 -72.94 -23.06 2.68
CA HIS A 34 -74.17 -22.39 2.25
C HIS A 34 -75.36 -22.73 3.16
N HIS A 35 -76.38 -21.87 3.20
CA HIS A 35 -77.53 -22.03 4.11
C HIS A 35 -78.34 -23.33 3.89
N GLU A 36 -78.22 -23.97 2.72
CA GLU A 36 -79.04 -25.11 2.29
C GLU A 36 -78.40 -26.50 2.48
N GLU A 37 -77.21 -26.58 3.08
CA GLU A 37 -76.49 -27.86 3.20
C GLU A 37 -77.12 -28.83 4.21
N THR A 38 -77.06 -30.11 3.86
CA THR A 38 -77.54 -31.23 4.68
C THR A 38 -76.70 -31.41 5.96
N ASN A 39 -77.28 -32.04 6.97
CA ASN A 39 -76.57 -32.34 8.22
C ASN A 39 -75.31 -33.20 8.02
N ASN A 40 -75.28 -34.05 6.99
CA ASN A 40 -74.11 -34.88 6.68
C ASN A 40 -72.98 -34.07 6.04
N GLU A 41 -73.29 -33.15 5.12
CA GLU A 41 -72.32 -32.24 4.51
C GLU A 41 -71.66 -31.33 5.55
N LYS A 42 -72.45 -30.79 6.49
CA LYS A 42 -71.94 -29.99 7.62
C LYS A 42 -70.97 -30.78 8.49
N LYS A 43 -71.28 -32.04 8.81
CA LYS A 43 -70.38 -32.92 9.59
C LYS A 43 -69.06 -33.19 8.85
N LEU A 44 -69.13 -33.51 7.55
CA LEU A 44 -67.94 -33.74 6.72
C LEU A 44 -67.08 -32.48 6.61
N PHE A 45 -67.71 -31.32 6.43
CA PHE A 45 -67.03 -30.04 6.41
C PHE A 45 -66.31 -29.75 7.73
N PHE A 46 -66.97 -29.87 8.89
CA PHE A 46 -66.33 -29.61 10.19
C PHE A 46 -65.19 -30.58 10.47
N ALA A 47 -65.32 -31.86 10.10
CA ALA A 47 -64.26 -32.84 10.24
C ALA A 47 -63.04 -32.47 9.37
N SER A 48 -63.26 -32.09 8.11
CA SER A 48 -62.20 -31.64 7.18
C SER A 48 -61.52 -30.36 7.68
N ARG A 49 -62.30 -29.35 8.09
CA ARG A 49 -61.81 -28.10 8.67
C ARG A 49 -60.92 -28.34 9.87
N ASN A 50 -61.39 -29.13 10.84
CA ASN A 50 -60.65 -29.40 12.07
C ASN A 50 -59.34 -30.14 11.77
N LYS A 51 -59.37 -31.10 10.83
CA LYS A 51 -58.16 -31.79 10.37
C LYS A 51 -57.15 -30.80 9.77
N GLN A 52 -57.59 -29.94 8.85
CA GLN A 52 -56.74 -28.96 8.20
C GLN A 52 -56.16 -27.94 9.20
N HIS A 53 -56.97 -27.47 10.15
CA HIS A 53 -56.52 -26.53 11.20
C HIS A 53 -55.48 -27.18 12.12
N GLN A 54 -55.68 -28.45 12.49
CA GLN A 54 -54.69 -29.20 13.26
C GLN A 54 -53.37 -29.40 12.50
N GLU A 55 -53.45 -29.67 11.19
CA GLU A 55 -52.27 -29.75 10.33
C GLU A 55 -51.49 -28.42 10.30
N TYR A 56 -52.19 -27.27 10.24
CA TYR A 56 -51.54 -25.96 10.33
C TYR A 56 -50.89 -25.70 11.69
N ILE A 57 -51.53 -26.06 12.81
CA ILE A 57 -50.92 -25.98 14.15
C ILE A 57 -49.60 -26.77 14.18
N ASN A 58 -49.62 -28.00 13.68
CA ASN A 58 -48.43 -28.86 13.64
C ASN A 58 -47.32 -28.26 12.76
N ARG A 59 -47.67 -27.72 11.59
CA ARG A 59 -46.73 -27.05 10.68
C ARG A 59 -46.14 -25.78 11.32
N LEU A 60 -46.96 -24.97 11.99
CA LEU A 60 -46.56 -23.75 12.69
C LEU A 60 -45.59 -24.06 13.85
N ASN A 61 -45.91 -25.05 14.68
CA ASN A 61 -45.02 -25.48 15.78
C ASN A 61 -43.67 -25.99 15.27
N ASN A 62 -43.66 -26.77 14.18
CA ASN A 62 -42.41 -27.21 13.56
C ASN A 62 -41.60 -26.04 13.01
N LEU A 63 -42.26 -25.05 12.39
CA LEU A 63 -41.62 -23.85 11.89
C LEU A 63 -41.02 -23.00 13.02
N ASP A 64 -41.73 -22.81 14.13
CA ASP A 64 -41.22 -22.07 15.30
C ASP A 64 -39.93 -22.70 15.83
N ARG A 65 -39.93 -24.02 16.01
CA ARG A 65 -38.74 -24.77 16.42
C ARG A 65 -37.58 -24.55 15.45
N LYS A 66 -37.82 -24.66 14.14
CA LYS A 66 -36.80 -24.42 13.11
C LYS A 66 -36.25 -22.99 13.17
N CYS A 67 -37.11 -21.98 13.26
CA CYS A 67 -36.71 -20.58 13.36
C CYS A 67 -35.83 -20.32 14.59
N ARG A 68 -36.19 -20.87 15.75
CA ARG A 68 -35.40 -20.72 16.99
C ARG A 68 -34.04 -21.40 16.89
N THR A 69 -33.99 -22.60 16.32
CA THR A 69 -32.72 -23.31 16.08
C THR A 69 -31.82 -22.51 15.14
N GLU A 70 -32.35 -22.02 14.02
CA GLU A 70 -31.59 -21.19 13.08
C GLU A 70 -31.10 -19.89 13.72
N LEU A 71 -31.96 -19.19 14.47
CA LEU A 71 -31.59 -17.96 15.17
C LEU A 71 -30.44 -18.19 16.17
N TYR A 72 -30.48 -19.29 16.92
CA TYR A 72 -29.40 -19.70 17.80
C TYR A 72 -28.08 -19.95 17.03
N ILE A 73 -28.14 -20.67 15.91
CA ILE A 73 -26.97 -20.93 15.05
C ILE A 73 -26.37 -19.62 14.53
N GLN A 74 -27.19 -18.68 14.08
CA GLN A 74 -26.72 -17.39 13.54
C GLN A 74 -26.06 -16.52 14.62
N ASN A 75 -26.64 -16.44 15.81
CA ASN A 75 -26.05 -15.70 16.92
C ASN A 75 -24.67 -16.27 17.31
N LYS A 76 -24.52 -17.61 17.29
CA LYS A 76 -23.23 -18.26 17.56
C LYS A 76 -22.20 -18.01 16.45
N LYS A 77 -22.63 -17.88 15.19
CA LYS A 77 -21.75 -17.52 14.06
C LYS A 77 -21.25 -16.09 14.19
N LEU A 78 -22.13 -15.13 14.48
CA LEU A 78 -21.79 -13.72 14.69
C LEU A 78 -20.72 -13.53 15.77
N GLN A 79 -20.81 -14.28 16.88
CA GLN A 79 -19.82 -14.24 17.96
C GLN A 79 -18.44 -14.80 17.57
N ARG A 80 -18.36 -15.70 16.58
CA ARG A 80 -17.09 -16.29 16.13
C ARG A 80 -16.39 -15.43 15.08
N GLU A 81 -17.16 -14.84 14.17
CA GLU A 81 -16.62 -14.06 13.06
C GLU A 81 -16.01 -12.71 13.49
N SER A 82 -16.34 -12.21 14.68
CA SER A 82 -15.71 -11.02 15.26
C SER A 82 -14.22 -11.18 15.57
N ASN A 83 -13.72 -12.42 15.67
CA ASN A 83 -12.38 -12.71 16.18
C ASN A 83 -11.35 -13.11 15.12
N ILE A 84 -11.67 -12.98 13.82
CA ILE A 84 -10.83 -13.53 12.75
C ILE A 84 -10.42 -12.45 11.76
N THR A 85 -9.20 -11.93 11.92
CA THR A 85 -8.34 -11.62 10.78
C THR A 85 -6.88 -11.63 11.22
N LYS A 86 -6.18 -12.75 11.04
CA LYS A 86 -4.71 -12.70 10.96
C LYS A 86 -4.37 -11.99 9.65
N SER A 87 -3.54 -10.94 9.72
CA SER A 87 -3.08 -10.25 8.51
C SER A 87 -2.28 -11.24 7.66
N PRO A 88 -2.55 -11.33 6.34
CA PRO A 88 -1.69 -12.12 5.46
C PRO A 88 -0.28 -11.52 5.41
N PHE A 89 0.69 -12.33 5.03
CA PHE A 89 2.05 -11.89 4.77
C PHE A 89 2.08 -10.97 3.53
N LEU A 90 2.74 -9.82 3.64
CA LEU A 90 2.84 -8.78 2.60
C LEU A 90 4.27 -8.57 2.09
N GLY A 91 5.16 -9.53 2.36
CA GLY A 91 6.58 -9.41 2.10
C GLY A 91 7.07 -10.29 0.96
N TYR A 92 6.34 -10.41 -0.15
CA TYR A 92 6.82 -11.19 -1.30
C TYR A 92 7.78 -10.37 -2.17
N ASP A 93 8.72 -11.04 -2.82
CA ASP A 93 9.59 -10.41 -3.83
C ASP A 93 8.80 -10.12 -5.13
N ASP A 94 7.90 -11.02 -5.53
CA ASP A 94 6.97 -10.79 -6.64
C ASP A 94 5.80 -9.87 -6.21
N GLN A 95 5.71 -8.70 -6.85
CA GLN A 95 4.65 -7.73 -6.58
C GLN A 95 3.24 -8.25 -6.89
N ARG A 96 3.10 -9.23 -7.80
CA ARG A 96 1.82 -9.88 -8.07
C ARG A 96 1.31 -10.63 -6.84
N ASN A 97 2.20 -11.24 -6.07
CA ASN A 97 1.84 -11.93 -4.83
C ASN A 97 1.49 -10.94 -3.72
N ASN A 98 2.20 -9.80 -3.62
CA ASN A 98 1.82 -8.73 -2.70
C ASN A 98 0.43 -8.17 -3.01
N LEU A 99 0.11 -7.96 -4.29
CA LEU A 99 -1.22 -7.53 -4.72
C LEU A 99 -2.29 -8.59 -4.37
N LYS A 100 -2.03 -9.87 -4.64
CA LYS A 100 -2.92 -10.97 -4.23
C LYS A 100 -3.15 -10.99 -2.73
N SER A 101 -2.13 -10.81 -1.89
CA SER A 101 -2.29 -10.70 -0.44
C SER A 101 -3.18 -9.52 -0.02
N ARG A 102 -3.04 -8.37 -0.69
CA ARG A 102 -3.90 -7.20 -0.46
C ARG A 102 -5.35 -7.49 -0.86
N ILE A 103 -5.57 -8.12 -2.02
CA ILE A 103 -6.91 -8.53 -2.48
C ILE A 103 -7.52 -9.54 -1.50
N TYR A 104 -6.76 -10.53 -1.06
CA TYR A 104 -7.19 -11.52 -0.07
C TYR A 104 -7.64 -10.85 1.24
N MET A 105 -6.86 -9.90 1.74
CA MET A 105 -7.21 -9.13 2.94
C MET A 105 -8.49 -8.31 2.73
N PHE A 106 -8.60 -7.62 1.59
CA PHE A 106 -9.78 -6.85 1.23
C PHE A 106 -11.04 -7.74 1.17
N LEU A 107 -10.96 -8.87 0.47
CA LEU A 107 -12.05 -9.84 0.37
C LEU A 107 -12.45 -10.38 1.74
N THR A 108 -11.48 -10.73 2.58
CA THR A 108 -11.75 -11.21 3.94
C THR A 108 -12.56 -10.18 4.75
N LYS A 109 -12.12 -8.91 4.76
CA LYS A 109 -12.84 -7.83 5.45
C LYS A 109 -14.23 -7.59 4.86
N LYS A 110 -14.36 -7.65 3.52
CA LYS A 110 -15.62 -7.43 2.81
C LYS A 110 -16.62 -8.56 3.06
N ILE A 111 -16.17 -9.81 3.07
CA ILE A 111 -16.97 -10.99 3.39
C ILE A 111 -17.52 -10.87 4.81
N VAL A 112 -16.66 -10.60 5.81
CA VAL A 112 -17.11 -10.44 7.20
C VAL A 112 -18.20 -9.37 7.33
N ARG A 113 -18.00 -8.18 6.74
CA ARG A 113 -19.02 -7.12 6.75
C ARG A 113 -20.35 -7.54 6.11
N LEU A 114 -20.29 -8.23 4.96
CA LEU A 114 -21.49 -8.70 4.28
C LEU A 114 -22.18 -9.83 5.03
N SER A 115 -21.43 -10.77 5.60
CA SER A 115 -21.93 -11.86 6.43
C SER A 115 -22.61 -11.34 7.69
N MET A 116 -22.01 -10.38 8.39
CA MET A 116 -22.63 -9.74 9.56
C MET A 116 -23.95 -9.07 9.19
N LYS A 117 -23.95 -8.23 8.15
CA LYS A 117 -25.18 -7.56 7.68
C LYS A 117 -26.25 -8.57 7.23
N TYR A 118 -25.86 -9.66 6.58
CA TYR A 118 -26.80 -10.70 6.18
C TYR A 118 -27.38 -11.41 7.41
N ALA A 119 -26.54 -11.79 8.37
CA ALA A 119 -26.95 -12.49 9.58
C ALA A 119 -27.84 -11.63 10.49
N GLU A 120 -27.58 -10.33 10.61
CA GLU A 120 -28.45 -9.37 11.31
C GLU A 120 -29.84 -9.33 10.69
N ASN A 121 -29.93 -9.10 9.38
CA ASN A 121 -31.22 -9.04 8.69
C ASN A 121 -31.95 -10.38 8.71
N TYR A 122 -31.23 -11.50 8.58
CA TYR A 122 -31.82 -12.83 8.65
C TYR A 122 -32.34 -13.15 10.06
N SER A 123 -31.61 -12.74 11.10
CA SER A 123 -32.06 -12.86 12.49
C SER A 123 -33.36 -12.09 12.71
N GLU A 124 -33.47 -10.89 12.16
CA GLU A 124 -34.70 -10.08 12.25
C GLU A 124 -35.87 -10.71 11.49
N PHE A 125 -35.62 -11.27 10.31
CA PHE A 125 -36.60 -12.07 9.57
C PHE A 125 -37.10 -13.26 10.40
N LEU A 126 -36.21 -14.00 11.07
CA LEU A 126 -36.58 -15.14 11.92
C LEU A 126 -37.39 -14.71 13.15
N ARG A 127 -37.01 -13.61 13.81
CA ARG A 127 -37.79 -13.05 14.93
C ARG A 127 -39.19 -12.63 14.51
N THR A 128 -39.30 -11.99 13.35
CA THR A 128 -40.60 -11.61 12.76
C THR A 128 -41.45 -12.85 12.48
N LYS A 129 -40.88 -13.91 11.90
CA LYS A 129 -41.57 -15.18 11.69
C LYS A 129 -42.04 -15.80 13.00
N ILE A 130 -41.19 -15.88 14.03
CA ILE A 130 -41.55 -16.39 15.36
C ILE A 130 -42.72 -15.61 15.95
N ARG A 131 -42.69 -14.28 15.86
CA ARG A 131 -43.78 -13.41 16.30
C ARG A 131 -45.08 -13.72 15.55
N HIS A 132 -45.04 -13.83 14.23
CA HIS A 132 -46.22 -14.15 13.42
C HIS A 132 -46.77 -15.54 13.75
N ILE A 133 -45.91 -16.54 13.97
CA ILE A 133 -46.33 -17.88 14.41
C ILE A 133 -47.03 -17.81 15.76
N SER A 134 -46.48 -17.06 16.73
CA SER A 134 -47.09 -16.89 18.06
C SER A 134 -48.46 -16.22 18.02
N GLN A 135 -48.71 -15.40 17.01
CA GLN A 135 -49.99 -14.73 16.75
C GLN A 135 -51.00 -15.63 16.00
N MET A 136 -50.51 -16.47 15.08
CA MET A 136 -51.34 -17.40 14.30
C MET A 136 -51.77 -18.65 15.08
N ILE A 137 -50.94 -19.20 15.97
CA ILE A 137 -51.30 -20.43 16.73
C ILE A 137 -52.62 -20.27 17.51
N PRO A 138 -52.84 -19.18 18.30
CA PRO A 138 -54.09 -18.99 19.04
C PRO A 138 -55.34 -18.96 18.17
N LEU A 139 -55.23 -18.57 16.89
CA LEU A 139 -56.35 -18.53 15.96
C LEU A 139 -56.99 -19.92 15.81
N PHE A 140 -56.15 -20.94 15.67
CA PHE A 140 -56.58 -22.33 15.46
C PHE A 140 -56.82 -23.06 16.78
N ASP A 141 -56.01 -22.79 17.80
CA ASP A 141 -56.06 -23.49 19.09
C ASP A 141 -57.25 -23.06 19.98
N ARG A 142 -57.58 -21.75 19.98
CA ARG A 142 -58.65 -21.19 20.84
C ARG A 142 -60.02 -21.12 20.16
N GLN A 143 -60.19 -21.81 19.03
CA GLN A 143 -61.43 -21.79 18.22
C GLN A 143 -61.93 -20.37 17.89
N ILE A 144 -61.01 -19.43 17.63
CA ILE A 144 -61.37 -18.03 17.31
C ILE A 144 -61.98 -17.95 15.90
N VAL A 145 -61.57 -18.84 14.98
CA VAL A 145 -62.12 -18.90 13.62
C VAL A 145 -63.60 -19.29 13.67
N PRO A 146 -64.51 -18.52 13.06
CA PRO A 146 -65.92 -18.89 12.96
C PRO A 146 -66.10 -20.31 12.40
N LEU A 147 -67.13 -21.03 12.86
CA LEU A 147 -67.36 -22.42 12.43
C LEU A 147 -67.53 -22.54 10.92
N GLN A 148 -68.18 -21.55 10.30
CA GLN A 148 -68.39 -21.42 8.87
C GLN A 148 -67.14 -21.02 8.05
N CYS A 149 -66.05 -20.68 8.72
CA CYS A 149 -64.83 -20.18 8.09
C CYS A 149 -63.73 -21.26 8.10
N VAL A 150 -63.10 -21.43 6.95
CA VAL A 150 -61.83 -22.14 6.81
C VAL A 150 -60.72 -21.10 6.67
N ALA A 151 -59.93 -20.95 7.74
CA ALA A 151 -58.66 -20.24 7.67
C ALA A 151 -57.58 -21.15 7.05
N SER A 152 -56.81 -20.62 6.11
CA SER A 152 -55.68 -21.31 5.48
C SER A 152 -54.46 -20.41 5.47
N ILE A 153 -53.26 -20.99 5.61
CA ILE A 153 -51.98 -20.27 5.57
C ILE A 153 -51.32 -20.58 4.23
N TYR A 154 -50.83 -19.55 3.55
CA TYR A 154 -50.09 -19.70 2.29
C TYR A 154 -48.78 -20.47 2.50
N ASP A 155 -48.39 -21.32 1.54
CA ASP A 155 -47.23 -22.19 1.68
C ASP A 155 -45.90 -21.40 1.77
N GLU A 156 -45.85 -20.23 1.14
CA GLU A 156 -44.73 -19.27 1.20
C GLU A 156 -44.43 -18.84 2.64
N PHE A 157 -45.41 -18.86 3.54
CA PHE A 157 -45.18 -18.54 4.95
C PHE A 157 -44.24 -19.55 5.62
N PHE A 158 -44.26 -20.81 5.18
CA PHE A 158 -43.42 -21.88 5.74
C PHE A 158 -42.00 -21.91 5.16
N SER A 159 -41.71 -21.06 4.16
CA SER A 159 -40.37 -20.89 3.61
C SER A 159 -39.47 -20.10 4.55
N LEU A 160 -38.24 -20.59 4.72
CA LEU A 160 -37.14 -19.88 5.40
C LEU A 160 -36.15 -19.25 4.40
N GLU A 161 -36.53 -19.17 3.12
CA GLU A 161 -35.67 -18.59 2.10
C GLU A 161 -35.58 -17.07 2.29
N PHE A 162 -34.38 -16.59 2.60
CA PHE A 162 -34.09 -15.18 2.81
C PHE A 162 -32.98 -14.73 1.86
N ASP A 163 -33.28 -13.71 1.05
CA ASP A 163 -32.33 -13.00 0.17
C ASP A 163 -31.21 -13.89 -0.45
N LYS A 164 -31.64 -14.91 -1.21
CA LYS A 164 -30.75 -15.85 -1.90
C LYS A 164 -29.65 -15.14 -2.70
N LYS A 165 -29.99 -14.00 -3.32
CA LYS A 165 -29.04 -13.20 -4.11
C LYS A 165 -27.88 -12.69 -3.27
N LYS A 166 -28.14 -12.13 -2.07
CA LYS A 166 -27.07 -11.72 -1.16
C LYS A 166 -26.27 -12.92 -0.65
N TYR A 167 -26.92 -14.02 -0.31
CA TYR A 167 -26.23 -15.23 0.14
C TYR A 167 -25.27 -15.80 -0.92
N HIS A 168 -25.74 -15.96 -2.17
CA HIS A 168 -24.89 -16.42 -3.27
C HIS A 168 -23.73 -15.48 -3.56
N LYS A 169 -23.94 -14.16 -3.44
CA LYS A 169 -22.86 -13.18 -3.57
C LYS A 169 -21.79 -13.38 -2.50
N ILE A 170 -22.16 -13.61 -1.25
CA ILE A 170 -21.21 -13.90 -0.17
C ILE A 170 -20.45 -15.19 -0.48
N LEU A 171 -21.15 -16.24 -0.91
CA LEU A 171 -20.55 -17.53 -1.25
C LEU A 171 -19.52 -17.40 -2.38
N ALA A 172 -19.86 -16.69 -3.46
CA ALA A 172 -18.95 -16.44 -4.57
C ALA A 172 -17.68 -15.67 -4.14
N LEU A 173 -17.83 -14.70 -3.23
CA LEU A 173 -16.68 -13.99 -2.67
C LEU A 173 -15.80 -14.91 -1.80
N CYS A 174 -16.40 -15.81 -1.01
CA CYS A 174 -15.66 -16.82 -0.25
C CYS A 174 -14.86 -17.74 -1.18
N THR A 175 -15.49 -18.28 -2.23
CA THR A 175 -14.81 -19.12 -3.23
C THR A 175 -13.62 -18.39 -3.84
N TYR A 176 -13.81 -17.13 -4.24
CA TYR A 176 -12.72 -16.35 -4.83
C TYR A 176 -11.61 -16.01 -3.84
N ARG A 177 -11.94 -15.69 -2.58
CA ARG A 177 -10.96 -15.51 -1.50
C ARG A 177 -10.13 -16.78 -1.31
N ASP A 178 -10.78 -17.94 -1.25
CA ASP A 178 -10.12 -19.22 -0.98
C ASP A 178 -9.20 -19.63 -2.15
N PHE A 179 -9.61 -19.34 -3.39
CA PHE A 179 -8.76 -19.48 -4.58
C PHE A 179 -7.51 -18.60 -4.52
N ILE A 180 -7.63 -17.33 -4.13
CA ILE A 180 -6.43 -16.48 -3.93
C ILE A 180 -5.58 -17.02 -2.77
N GLY A 181 -6.23 -17.50 -1.71
CA GLY A 181 -5.56 -18.09 -0.56
C GLY A 181 -4.73 -19.32 -0.91
N SER A 182 -5.19 -20.19 -1.80
CA SER A 182 -4.39 -21.34 -2.27
C SER A 182 -3.19 -20.89 -3.09
N GLN A 183 -3.36 -19.93 -4.01
CA GLN A 183 -2.25 -19.37 -4.78
C GLN A 183 -1.17 -18.74 -3.89
N LEU A 184 -1.56 -18.07 -2.81
CA LEU A 184 -0.61 -17.46 -1.86
C LEU A 184 0.15 -18.48 -1.00
N LYS A 185 -0.43 -19.67 -0.76
CA LYS A 185 0.26 -20.76 -0.05
C LYS A 185 1.36 -21.39 -0.88
N GLU A 186 1.15 -21.47 -2.19
CA GLU A 186 2.12 -21.98 -3.16
C GLU A 186 3.20 -20.95 -3.51
N ALA A 187 2.94 -19.67 -3.27
CA ALA A 187 3.89 -18.60 -3.54
C ALA A 187 5.15 -18.73 -2.68
N THR A 188 6.31 -18.76 -3.35
CA THR A 188 7.63 -18.78 -2.69
C THR A 188 7.80 -17.53 -1.84
N LYS A 189 8.05 -17.73 -0.55
CA LYS A 189 8.44 -16.64 0.35
C LYS A 189 9.89 -16.26 0.08
N PRO A 190 10.25 -14.98 0.22
CA PRO A 190 11.64 -14.58 0.07
C PRO A 190 12.57 -15.23 1.09
N ILE A 191 13.83 -15.40 0.71
CA ILE A 191 14.86 -16.02 1.55
C ILE A 191 15.02 -15.25 2.87
N TRP A 192 14.97 -13.92 2.80
CA TRP A 192 15.11 -13.04 3.96
C TRP A 192 14.05 -13.22 5.04
N VAL A 193 12.94 -13.92 4.76
CA VAL A 193 11.93 -14.23 5.78
C VAL A 193 12.49 -15.20 6.83
N ASN A 194 13.40 -16.08 6.41
CA ASN A 194 13.94 -17.15 7.26
C ASN A 194 15.44 -17.00 7.51
N ASP A 195 16.18 -16.37 6.59
CA ASP A 195 17.64 -16.27 6.63
C ASP A 195 18.13 -14.96 6.01
N PHE A 196 18.18 -13.91 6.85
CA PHE A 196 18.71 -12.61 6.44
C PHE A 196 20.20 -12.66 6.06
N PRO A 197 21.10 -13.33 6.81
CA PRO A 197 22.50 -13.46 6.42
C PRO A 197 22.70 -14.08 5.04
N ALA A 198 22.03 -15.20 4.72
CA ALA A 198 22.15 -15.81 3.40
C ALA A 198 21.61 -14.90 2.29
N PHE A 199 20.50 -14.20 2.55
CA PHE A 199 19.95 -13.23 1.60
C PHE A 199 20.91 -12.06 1.35
N LEU A 200 21.46 -11.44 2.40
CA LEU A 200 22.39 -10.33 2.26
C LEU A 200 23.67 -10.76 1.54
N SER A 201 24.21 -11.95 1.86
CA SER A 201 25.35 -12.53 1.14
C SER A 201 25.10 -12.63 -0.36
N LYS A 202 23.91 -13.08 -0.78
CA LYS A 202 23.54 -13.15 -2.19
C LYS A 202 23.56 -11.78 -2.87
N ILE A 203 23.04 -10.73 -2.23
CA ILE A 203 23.05 -9.38 -2.80
C ILE A 203 24.48 -8.83 -2.87
N ILE A 204 25.31 -9.12 -1.86
CA ILE A 204 26.73 -8.75 -1.89
C ILE A 204 27.43 -9.39 -3.11
N GLU A 205 27.18 -10.67 -3.39
CA GLU A 205 27.72 -11.34 -4.58
C GLU A 205 27.21 -10.75 -5.91
N GLU A 206 26.01 -10.15 -5.94
CA GLU A 206 25.53 -9.40 -7.09
C GLU A 206 26.32 -8.09 -7.26
N GLY A 207 26.52 -7.32 -6.18
CA GLY A 207 27.31 -6.09 -6.18
C GLY A 207 28.77 -6.31 -6.56
N LYS A 208 29.39 -7.41 -6.09
CA LYS A 208 30.79 -7.76 -6.41
C LYS A 208 31.07 -7.85 -7.91
N LYS A 209 30.08 -8.25 -8.70
CA LYS A 209 30.23 -8.44 -10.15
C LYS A 209 30.35 -7.14 -10.92
N ILE A 210 29.89 -6.03 -10.34
CA ILE A 210 29.74 -4.75 -11.04
C ILE A 210 30.41 -3.58 -10.31
N ILE A 211 31.02 -3.82 -9.16
CA ILE A 211 31.68 -2.78 -8.38
C ILE A 211 32.90 -2.22 -9.12
N ASP A 212 32.93 -0.90 -9.22
CA ASP A 212 34.12 -0.14 -9.57
C ASP A 212 35.09 -0.18 -8.38
N GLN A 213 36.27 -0.77 -8.58
CA GLN A 213 37.25 -0.98 -7.51
C GLN A 213 37.98 0.30 -7.10
N GLU A 214 38.02 1.32 -7.95
CA GLU A 214 38.65 2.61 -7.62
C GLU A 214 37.67 3.47 -6.83
N LEU A 215 36.40 3.47 -7.23
CA LEU A 215 35.35 4.25 -6.56
C LEU A 215 34.76 3.55 -5.34
N PHE A 216 34.91 2.22 -5.24
CA PHE A 216 34.16 1.35 -4.33
C PHE A 216 32.63 1.56 -4.45
N TYR A 217 32.16 1.72 -5.69
CA TYR A 217 30.78 2.08 -6.02
C TYR A 217 30.20 1.18 -7.10
N PHE A 218 28.89 0.99 -7.07
CA PHE A 218 28.10 0.43 -8.17
C PHE A 218 26.71 1.08 -8.17
N GLU A 219 26.09 1.25 -9.33
CA GLU A 219 24.73 1.80 -9.41
C GLU A 219 23.69 0.90 -8.70
N PRO A 220 22.54 1.43 -8.25
CA PRO A 220 21.56 0.67 -7.47
C PRO A 220 21.13 -0.67 -8.10
N LEU A 221 21.11 -1.74 -7.29
CA LEU A 221 20.68 -3.07 -7.73
C LEU A 221 19.16 -3.24 -7.60
N ASN A 222 18.56 -4.01 -8.51
CA ASN A 222 17.15 -4.39 -8.40
C ASN A 222 16.84 -5.15 -7.09
N SER A 223 17.81 -5.88 -6.55
CA SER A 223 17.69 -6.63 -5.29
C SER A 223 17.66 -5.74 -4.04
N GLU A 224 18.09 -4.47 -4.14
CA GLU A 224 17.95 -3.47 -3.06
C GLU A 224 16.49 -3.20 -2.70
N ILE A 225 15.56 -3.39 -3.64
CA ILE A 225 14.12 -3.28 -3.38
C ILE A 225 13.69 -4.36 -2.38
N SER A 226 14.18 -5.59 -2.54
CA SER A 226 13.90 -6.69 -1.60
C SER A 226 14.57 -6.46 -0.25
N LEU A 227 15.79 -5.90 -0.23
CA LEU A 227 16.45 -5.50 1.02
C LEU A 227 15.64 -4.45 1.78
N SER A 228 15.18 -3.41 1.09
CA SER A 228 14.33 -2.38 1.68
C SER A 228 13.01 -2.94 2.20
N ARG A 229 12.41 -3.90 1.48
CA ARG A 229 11.21 -4.60 1.99
C ARG A 229 11.50 -5.35 3.27
N TYR A 230 12.58 -6.13 3.33
CA TYR A 230 12.98 -6.82 4.54
C TYR A 230 13.14 -5.83 5.70
N LEU A 231 14.00 -4.82 5.51
CA LEU A 231 14.33 -3.85 6.55
C LEU A 231 13.07 -3.14 7.05
N PHE A 232 12.15 -2.73 6.19
CA PHE A 232 10.99 -1.94 6.63
C PHE A 232 9.70 -2.75 6.82
N MET A 233 9.79 -4.08 6.92
CA MET A 233 8.67 -4.91 7.39
C MET A 233 8.51 -4.84 8.91
N HIS A 234 7.27 -4.89 9.39
CA HIS A 234 6.91 -4.73 10.82
C HIS A 234 7.64 -5.66 11.81
N HIS A 235 8.17 -6.80 11.35
CA HIS A 235 8.85 -7.77 12.21
C HIS A 235 10.38 -7.69 12.14
N SER A 236 10.96 -6.93 11.21
CA SER A 236 12.42 -6.81 11.09
C SER A 236 13.02 -6.20 12.35
N GLN A 237 14.10 -6.80 12.84
CA GLN A 237 14.83 -6.27 14.00
C GLN A 237 15.76 -5.14 13.57
N GLU A 238 16.47 -5.36 12.46
CA GLU A 238 17.35 -4.40 11.81
C GLU A 238 16.56 -3.15 11.42
N GLY A 239 15.40 -3.32 10.80
CA GLY A 239 14.45 -2.24 10.50
C GLY A 239 14.12 -1.32 11.67
N ARG A 240 13.77 -1.93 12.79
CA ARG A 240 13.48 -1.19 14.03
C ARG A 240 14.72 -0.48 14.57
N ALA A 241 15.91 -1.05 14.39
CA ALA A 241 17.16 -0.40 14.72
C ALA A 241 17.43 0.82 13.81
N LEU A 242 17.17 0.72 12.50
CA LEU A 242 17.24 1.85 11.55
C LEU A 242 16.28 2.96 11.96
N ASP A 243 14.99 2.64 12.16
CA ASP A 243 14.00 3.64 12.56
C ASP A 243 14.36 4.33 13.89
N LYS A 244 14.91 3.58 14.85
CA LYS A 244 15.41 4.14 16.12
C LYS A 244 16.63 5.04 15.90
N PHE A 245 17.57 4.64 15.04
CA PHE A 245 18.74 5.44 14.71
C PHE A 245 18.34 6.76 14.03
N ILE A 246 17.42 6.72 13.06
CA ILE A 246 16.85 7.90 12.40
C ILE A 246 16.18 8.81 13.42
N ALA A 247 15.27 8.29 14.25
CA ALA A 247 14.58 9.08 15.26
C ALA A 247 15.55 9.74 16.25
N SER A 248 16.59 9.01 16.67
CA SER A 248 17.63 9.54 17.57
C SER A 248 18.54 10.58 16.90
N SER A 249 18.69 10.53 15.58
CA SER A 249 19.50 11.49 14.83
C SER A 249 18.68 12.73 14.51
N ALA A 250 17.38 12.57 14.20
CA ALA A 250 16.44 13.65 13.96
C ALA A 250 16.26 14.55 15.20
N SER A 251 16.27 13.98 16.41
CA SER A 251 16.20 14.77 17.65
C SER A 251 17.39 15.71 17.85
N SER A 252 18.56 15.36 17.31
CA SER A 252 19.76 16.21 17.28
C SER A 252 19.98 16.87 15.92
N LYS A 253 18.93 17.03 15.10
CA LYS A 253 18.98 17.64 13.75
C LYS A 253 20.11 17.08 12.87
N PHE A 254 20.42 15.80 13.04
CA PHE A 254 21.47 15.07 12.33
C PHE A 254 22.91 15.57 12.52
N GLU A 255 23.21 16.43 13.51
CA GLU A 255 24.54 17.03 13.71
C GLU A 255 25.70 16.02 13.80
N LYS A 256 25.46 14.82 14.36
CA LYS A 256 26.45 13.75 14.53
C LYS A 256 26.20 12.55 13.59
N PHE A 257 25.34 12.70 12.59
CA PHE A 257 24.95 11.59 11.73
C PHE A 257 26.13 11.06 10.92
N SER A 258 26.84 11.95 10.22
CA SER A 258 27.99 11.63 9.38
C SER A 258 29.09 10.85 10.11
N ASP A 259 29.24 11.09 11.42
CA ASP A 259 30.28 10.50 12.25
C ASP A 259 29.89 9.09 12.75
N ARG A 260 28.58 8.79 12.79
CA ARG A 260 28.04 7.57 13.39
C ARG A 260 27.50 6.57 12.38
N VAL A 261 27.12 7.04 11.19
CA VAL A 261 26.36 6.24 10.21
C VAL A 261 27.14 5.01 9.75
N VAL A 262 28.45 5.14 9.49
CA VAL A 262 29.28 4.01 9.06
C VAL A 262 29.34 2.92 10.12
N SER A 263 29.66 3.29 11.37
CA SER A 263 29.70 2.34 12.48
C SER A 263 28.33 1.69 12.74
N PHE A 264 27.25 2.45 12.57
CA PHE A 264 25.90 1.93 12.70
C PHE A 264 25.57 0.91 11.60
N CYS A 265 25.83 1.22 10.33
CA CYS A 265 25.62 0.31 9.21
C CYS A 265 26.47 -0.97 9.38
N LEU A 266 27.74 -0.85 9.78
CA LEU A 266 28.60 -2.01 10.07
C LEU A 266 28.04 -2.90 11.17
N ALA A 267 27.40 -2.33 12.20
CA ALA A 267 26.80 -3.10 13.28
C ALA A 267 25.57 -3.93 12.85
N ILE A 268 24.95 -3.59 11.71
CA ILE A 268 23.84 -4.34 11.11
C ILE A 268 24.35 -5.50 10.24
N VAL A 269 25.56 -5.39 9.69
CA VAL A 269 26.14 -6.45 8.86
C VAL A 269 26.37 -7.70 9.71
N PRO A 270 25.83 -8.88 9.31
CA PRO A 270 26.09 -10.14 9.99
C PRO A 270 27.59 -10.43 10.09
N LYS A 271 28.06 -10.78 11.30
CA LYS A 271 29.50 -10.98 11.60
C LYS A 271 30.19 -12.00 10.69
N ASN A 272 29.45 -13.00 10.21
CA ASN A 272 29.96 -14.03 9.31
C ASN A 272 30.21 -13.53 7.87
N LEU A 273 29.68 -12.36 7.49
CA LEU A 273 29.88 -11.71 6.20
C LEU A 273 30.99 -10.64 6.24
N SER A 274 31.43 -10.25 7.44
CA SER A 274 32.39 -9.16 7.65
C SER A 274 33.86 -9.56 7.45
N THR A 275 34.19 -10.57 6.63
CA THR A 275 35.57 -11.08 6.53
C THR A 275 36.43 -10.43 5.45
N ALA A 276 35.85 -9.98 4.34
CA ALA A 276 36.56 -9.31 3.25
C ALA A 276 36.19 -7.82 3.14
N ASN A 277 37.18 -6.94 2.91
CA ASN A 277 36.99 -5.49 2.83
C ASN A 277 35.99 -5.08 1.72
N GLN A 278 36.01 -5.78 0.59
CA GLN A 278 35.10 -5.53 -0.53
C GLN A 278 33.64 -5.84 -0.16
N ASP A 279 33.40 -6.99 0.48
CA ASP A 279 32.08 -7.42 0.94
C ASP A 279 31.49 -6.41 1.94
N GLN A 280 32.33 -5.95 2.87
CA GLN A 280 31.95 -4.92 3.83
C GLN A 280 31.58 -3.61 3.13
N SER A 281 32.36 -3.17 2.14
CA SER A 281 32.10 -1.94 1.39
C SER A 281 30.79 -2.02 0.61
N ILE A 282 30.52 -3.17 -0.04
CA ILE A 282 29.26 -3.43 -0.75
C ILE A 282 28.09 -3.43 0.23
N ALA A 283 28.20 -4.16 1.35
CA ALA A 283 27.16 -4.22 2.37
C ALA A 283 26.86 -2.84 2.96
N LEU A 284 27.91 -2.04 3.22
CA LEU A 284 27.78 -0.67 3.70
C LEU A 284 27.01 0.20 2.71
N LEU A 285 27.35 0.16 1.42
CA LEU A 285 26.66 0.94 0.39
C LEU A 285 25.17 0.58 0.31
N LEU A 286 24.85 -0.72 0.28
CA LEU A 286 23.47 -1.23 0.25
C LEU A 286 22.66 -0.77 1.47
N LEU A 287 23.22 -0.89 2.67
CA LEU A 287 22.55 -0.49 3.90
C LEU A 287 22.42 1.03 4.03
N TYR A 288 23.44 1.77 3.58
CA TYR A 288 23.44 3.22 3.57
C TYR A 288 22.36 3.76 2.63
N ARG A 289 22.22 3.22 1.41
CA ARG A 289 21.12 3.56 0.49
C ARG A 289 19.76 3.31 1.11
N ALA A 290 19.54 2.10 1.66
CA ALA A 290 18.27 1.76 2.31
C ALA A 290 17.95 2.70 3.50
N LEU A 291 18.96 3.08 4.28
CA LEU A 291 18.84 4.06 5.36
C LEU A 291 18.47 5.45 4.81
N MET A 292 19.15 5.91 3.77
CA MET A 292 18.89 7.22 3.16
C MET A 292 17.51 7.30 2.51
N ASP A 293 17.04 6.24 1.85
CA ASP A 293 15.67 6.14 1.33
C ASP A 293 14.62 6.24 2.46
N ARG A 294 14.92 5.64 3.61
CA ARG A 294 14.06 5.74 4.79
C ARG A 294 14.07 7.16 5.39
N ILE A 295 15.22 7.82 5.43
CA ILE A 295 15.33 9.22 5.85
C ILE A 295 14.56 10.13 4.89
N TYR A 296 14.72 9.95 3.58
CA TYR A 296 13.97 10.69 2.56
C TYR A 296 12.45 10.57 2.75
N THR A 297 11.95 9.36 3.04
CA THR A 297 10.51 9.12 3.22
C THR A 297 9.95 9.60 4.57
N THR A 298 10.77 9.69 5.62
CA THR A 298 10.32 10.02 6.99
C THR A 298 10.71 11.42 7.46
N GLN A 299 11.73 12.03 6.84
CA GLN A 299 12.33 13.32 7.18
C GLN A 299 12.48 14.20 5.91
N ASN A 300 11.47 14.20 5.06
CA ASN A 300 11.48 14.86 3.74
C ASN A 300 11.77 16.37 3.78
N THR A 301 11.55 17.03 4.92
CA THR A 301 11.80 18.48 5.09
C THR A 301 13.25 18.88 4.84
N TYR A 302 14.22 17.98 5.08
CA TYR A 302 15.63 18.21 4.76
C TYR A 302 15.92 18.16 3.25
N PHE A 303 15.00 17.60 2.47
CA PHE A 303 15.05 17.47 1.01
C PHE A 303 14.05 18.41 0.32
N HIS A 304 13.60 19.46 0.99
CA HIS A 304 12.88 20.55 0.33
C HIS A 304 13.86 21.59 -0.23
N SER A 305 13.51 22.17 -1.39
CA SER A 305 14.30 23.22 -2.02
C SER A 305 14.46 24.43 -1.08
N SER A 306 15.60 25.09 -1.18
CA SER A 306 15.85 26.37 -0.54
C SER A 306 14.95 27.46 -1.14
N PRO A 307 14.61 28.49 -0.34
CA PRO A 307 13.76 29.59 -0.80
C PRO A 307 14.39 30.44 -1.91
N ASN A 308 15.70 30.34 -2.13
CA ASN A 308 16.47 31.25 -2.97
C ASN A 308 16.84 30.69 -4.36
N PHE A 309 16.18 29.62 -4.82
CA PHE A 309 16.49 29.01 -6.13
C PHE A 309 16.43 29.99 -7.32
N SER A 310 15.71 31.11 -7.21
CA SER A 310 15.67 32.15 -8.25
C SER A 310 17.02 32.86 -8.49
N GLU A 311 17.91 32.91 -7.48
CA GLU A 311 19.23 33.53 -7.60
C GLU A 311 20.14 32.74 -8.53
N PHE A 312 20.05 31.41 -8.48
CA PHE A 312 20.74 30.51 -9.42
C PHE A 312 20.40 30.83 -10.88
N TRP A 313 19.11 30.96 -11.20
CA TRP A 313 18.65 31.26 -12.56
C TRP A 313 19.11 32.65 -13.04
N LYS A 314 19.13 33.64 -12.14
CA LYS A 314 19.70 34.96 -12.44
C LYS A 314 21.19 34.85 -12.77
N LEU A 315 21.96 34.06 -12.01
CA LEU A 315 23.38 33.84 -12.28
C LEU A 315 23.60 33.12 -13.62
N SER A 316 22.78 32.11 -13.92
CA SER A 316 22.86 31.36 -15.18
C SER A 316 22.58 32.19 -16.43
N SER A 317 21.86 33.31 -16.27
CA SER A 317 21.51 34.25 -17.34
C SER A 317 22.52 35.40 -17.48
N LYS A 318 23.60 35.42 -16.69
CA LYS A 318 24.62 36.47 -16.82
C LYS A 318 25.50 36.21 -18.05
N PRO A 319 26.04 37.27 -18.68
CA PRO A 319 27.02 37.16 -19.75
C PRO A 319 28.25 36.35 -19.34
N ILE A 320 28.76 35.50 -20.24
CA ILE A 320 29.96 34.71 -19.98
C ILE A 320 31.19 35.57 -19.70
N SER A 321 31.25 36.81 -20.21
CA SER A 321 32.35 37.75 -19.92
C SER A 321 32.50 38.12 -18.44
N GLN A 322 31.49 37.83 -17.61
CA GLN A 322 31.55 38.06 -16.16
C GLN A 322 32.18 36.88 -15.40
N PHE A 323 32.52 35.79 -16.09
CA PHE A 323 33.11 34.59 -15.52
C PHE A 323 34.51 34.36 -16.08
N THR A 324 35.43 33.88 -15.25
CA THR A 324 36.79 33.55 -15.65
C THR A 324 36.83 32.14 -16.23
N ILE A 325 36.37 31.98 -17.48
CA ILE A 325 36.38 30.68 -18.17
C ILE A 325 37.63 30.54 -19.06
N PRO A 326 38.35 29.40 -19.02
CA PRO A 326 39.50 29.16 -19.89
C PRO A 326 39.08 29.10 -21.37
N GLN A 327 39.48 30.11 -22.16
CA GLN A 327 39.01 30.30 -23.54
C GLN A 327 39.45 29.19 -24.52
N ASN A 328 40.51 28.45 -24.21
CA ASN A 328 40.97 27.31 -25.00
C ASN A 328 40.21 26.01 -24.68
N MET A 329 39.42 25.98 -23.60
CA MET A 329 38.68 24.80 -23.13
C MET A 329 37.18 24.88 -23.42
N LEU A 330 36.67 26.06 -23.81
CA LEU A 330 35.29 26.29 -24.22
C LEU A 330 35.24 27.32 -25.35
N VAL A 331 34.51 27.01 -26.42
CA VAL A 331 34.38 27.92 -27.57
C VAL A 331 33.35 29.02 -27.29
N VAL A 332 33.86 30.24 -27.09
CA VAL A 332 33.07 31.45 -26.86
C VAL A 332 33.07 32.31 -28.12
N ASN A 333 31.92 32.39 -28.80
CA ASN A 333 31.75 33.22 -30.00
C ASN A 333 31.38 34.68 -29.66
N ASP A 334 30.55 34.87 -28.65
CA ASP A 334 30.10 36.19 -28.19
C ASP A 334 30.26 36.29 -26.66
N PRO A 335 31.11 37.19 -26.14
CA PRO A 335 31.27 37.39 -24.70
C PRO A 335 30.00 37.87 -23.97
N GLN A 336 29.03 38.43 -24.68
CA GLN A 336 27.75 38.88 -24.11
C GLN A 336 26.69 37.76 -24.05
N GLU A 337 26.98 36.59 -24.63
CA GLU A 337 26.09 35.43 -24.57
C GLU A 337 25.96 34.92 -23.12
N GLU A 338 24.75 34.50 -22.75
CA GLU A 338 24.47 33.90 -21.44
C GLU A 338 25.36 32.67 -21.22
N ILE A 339 26.04 32.58 -20.06
CA ILE A 339 26.95 31.46 -19.75
C ILE A 339 26.30 30.09 -19.97
N ARG A 340 25.02 29.97 -19.58
CA ARG A 340 24.22 28.75 -19.79
C ARG A 340 24.16 28.35 -21.27
N LYS A 341 23.87 29.29 -22.18
CA LYS A 341 23.74 29.00 -23.61
C LYS A 341 25.08 28.58 -24.23
N VAL A 342 26.18 29.21 -23.79
CA VAL A 342 27.52 28.87 -24.27
C VAL A 342 27.89 27.42 -23.93
N PHE A 343 27.68 27.00 -22.68
CA PHE A 343 27.97 25.62 -22.25
C PHE A 343 27.03 24.59 -22.90
N LEU A 344 25.73 24.91 -23.07
CA LEU A 344 24.78 24.00 -23.71
C LEU A 344 25.02 23.80 -25.22
N ARG A 345 25.74 24.72 -25.87
CA ARG A 345 26.13 24.60 -27.28
C ARG A 345 27.19 23.52 -27.51
N ASP A 346 28.09 23.31 -26.53
CA ASP A 346 29.08 22.24 -26.60
C ASP A 346 28.42 20.90 -26.24
N PRO A 347 28.45 19.89 -27.13
CA PRO A 347 27.76 18.63 -26.90
C PRO A 347 28.21 17.87 -25.65
N ILE A 348 29.50 17.94 -25.29
CA ILE A 348 30.08 17.19 -24.17
C ILE A 348 29.77 17.92 -22.85
N PHE A 349 29.90 19.25 -22.81
CA PHE A 349 29.44 20.03 -21.65
C PHE A 349 27.93 19.93 -21.43
N ASN A 350 27.14 19.90 -22.50
CA ASN A 350 25.70 19.64 -22.41
C ASN A 350 25.43 18.27 -21.78
N GLU A 351 26.14 17.21 -22.20
CA GLU A 351 25.99 15.89 -21.57
C GLU A 351 26.41 15.89 -20.09
N ALA A 352 27.53 16.53 -19.74
CA ALA A 352 27.92 16.72 -18.36
C ALA A 352 26.82 17.45 -17.55
N SER A 353 26.18 18.46 -18.12
CA SER A 353 25.08 19.19 -17.46
C SER A 353 23.86 18.30 -17.18
N LYS A 354 23.55 17.34 -18.08
CA LYS A 354 22.47 16.35 -17.86
C LYS A 354 22.83 15.36 -16.76
N ILE A 355 24.09 14.90 -16.72
CA ILE A 355 24.58 14.03 -15.64
C ILE A 355 24.46 14.75 -14.29
N LEU A 356 24.90 16.01 -14.20
CA LEU A 356 24.76 16.81 -12.98
C LEU A 356 23.29 17.04 -12.61
N THR A 357 22.42 17.28 -13.59
CA THR A 357 20.97 17.37 -13.37
C THR A 357 20.44 16.09 -12.73
N SER A 358 20.93 14.91 -13.12
CA SER A 358 20.46 13.64 -12.56
C SER A 358 20.73 13.48 -11.06
N ALA A 359 21.71 14.21 -10.50
CA ALA A 359 22.07 14.12 -9.09
C ALA A 359 20.90 14.54 -8.16
N ILE A 360 19.99 15.41 -8.60
CA ILE A 360 18.85 15.86 -7.77
C ILE A 360 17.80 14.76 -7.54
N PHE A 361 17.82 13.69 -8.35
CA PHE A 361 16.91 12.57 -8.22
C PHE A 361 17.44 11.49 -7.27
N CYS A 362 18.65 11.66 -6.72
CA CYS A 362 19.27 10.74 -5.78
C CYS A 362 18.92 11.13 -4.33
N SER A 363 18.45 10.17 -3.54
CA SER A 363 18.22 10.30 -2.09
C SER A 363 19.50 10.14 -1.26
N SER A 364 20.48 9.41 -1.80
CA SER A 364 21.73 9.04 -1.14
C SER A 364 22.88 9.98 -1.52
N PRO A 365 23.59 10.57 -0.55
CA PRO A 365 24.78 11.39 -0.78
C PRO A 365 25.87 10.71 -1.60
N ILE A 366 26.04 9.39 -1.48
CA ILE A 366 27.05 8.66 -2.24
C ILE A 366 26.66 8.60 -3.72
N ASP A 367 25.36 8.43 -4.02
CA ASP A 367 24.85 8.42 -5.40
C ASP A 367 24.93 9.83 -6.02
N ILE A 368 24.64 10.87 -5.24
CA ILE A 368 24.85 12.26 -5.63
C ILE A 368 26.33 12.47 -5.99
N LEU A 369 27.26 12.10 -5.11
CA LEU A 369 28.70 12.26 -5.35
C LEU A 369 29.17 11.50 -6.59
N TYR A 370 28.65 10.30 -6.81
CA TYR A 370 28.95 9.55 -8.03
C TYR A 370 28.52 10.34 -9.27
N LYS A 371 27.30 10.90 -9.31
CA LYS A 371 26.85 11.73 -10.43
C LYS A 371 27.68 13.00 -10.60
N ILE A 372 28.08 13.66 -9.51
CA ILE A 372 29.00 14.81 -9.57
C ILE A 372 30.36 14.40 -10.15
N HIS A 373 30.93 13.30 -9.68
CA HIS A 373 32.21 12.76 -10.17
C HIS A 373 32.14 12.42 -11.66
N MET A 374 31.10 11.73 -12.11
CA MET A 374 30.90 11.43 -13.53
C MET A 374 30.73 12.71 -14.37
N GLY A 375 30.04 13.73 -13.84
CA GLY A 375 29.95 15.04 -14.49
C GLY A 375 31.31 15.72 -14.62
N MET A 376 32.16 15.64 -13.59
CA MET A 376 33.53 16.16 -13.63
C MET A 376 34.42 15.44 -14.66
N ILE A 377 34.25 14.13 -14.82
CA ILE A 377 34.95 13.37 -15.87
C ILE A 377 34.54 13.86 -17.27
N GLU A 378 33.24 14.07 -17.53
CA GLU A 378 32.79 14.58 -18.83
C GLU A 378 33.21 16.03 -19.06
N ILE A 379 33.22 16.88 -18.02
CA ILE A 379 33.80 18.24 -18.08
C ILE A 379 35.28 18.18 -18.48
N HIS A 380 36.03 17.27 -17.86
CA HIS A 380 37.44 17.07 -18.16
C HIS A 380 37.65 16.69 -19.63
N LYS A 381 36.89 15.71 -20.10
CA LYS A 381 36.91 15.25 -21.49
C LYS A 381 36.51 16.37 -22.47
N ALA A 382 35.52 17.19 -22.13
CA ALA A 382 35.10 18.34 -22.95
C ALA A 382 36.24 19.36 -23.10
N ALA A 383 36.88 19.73 -21.98
CA ALA A 383 38.00 20.66 -21.96
C ALA A 383 39.17 20.16 -22.83
N ILE A 384 39.57 18.90 -22.64
CA ILE A 384 40.65 18.29 -23.42
C ILE A 384 40.27 18.23 -24.91
N SER A 385 39.03 17.84 -25.24
CA SER A 385 38.55 17.79 -26.63
C SER A 385 38.63 19.16 -27.32
N ASN A 386 38.27 20.23 -26.61
CA ASN A 386 38.38 21.60 -27.12
C ASN A 386 39.83 22.07 -27.28
N ILE A 387 40.74 21.66 -26.39
CA ILE A 387 42.18 21.94 -26.52
C ILE A 387 42.76 21.25 -27.76
N VAL A 388 42.51 19.95 -27.93
CA VAL A 388 43.10 19.16 -29.03
C VAL A 388 42.33 19.27 -30.35
N LYS A 389 41.10 19.81 -30.31
CA LYS A 389 40.17 19.95 -31.45
C LYS A 389 39.85 18.62 -32.16
N ARG A 390 39.75 17.54 -31.39
CA ARG A 390 39.38 16.18 -31.81
C ARG A 390 38.86 15.38 -30.63
N ASP A 391 38.40 14.16 -30.87
CA ASP A 391 38.09 13.22 -29.79
C ASP A 391 39.36 12.90 -28.98
N PRO A 392 39.33 13.00 -27.63
CA PRO A 392 40.48 12.70 -26.77
C PRO A 392 40.90 11.23 -26.85
N THR A 393 42.21 10.98 -26.88
CA THR A 393 42.79 9.63 -26.71
C THR A 393 42.99 9.32 -25.22
N PRO A 394 43.19 8.05 -24.83
CA PRO A 394 43.50 7.69 -23.44
C PRO A 394 44.71 8.43 -22.86
N GLU A 395 45.72 8.73 -23.68
CA GLU A 395 46.87 9.54 -23.29
C GLU A 395 46.52 11.01 -23.05
N ASP A 396 45.63 11.61 -23.85
CA ASP A 396 45.18 12.99 -23.66
C ASP A 396 44.42 13.14 -22.33
N LEU A 397 43.62 12.13 -21.96
CA LEU A 397 42.83 12.11 -20.72
C LEU A 397 43.70 11.92 -19.45
N LYS A 398 45.00 11.66 -19.58
CA LYS A 398 45.94 11.69 -18.45
C LYS A 398 46.35 13.11 -18.08
N GLN A 399 46.10 14.11 -18.93
CA GLN A 399 46.43 15.51 -18.65
C GLN A 399 45.47 16.09 -17.63
N LEU A 400 45.86 16.16 -16.36
CA LEU A 400 45.02 16.72 -15.30
C LEU A 400 44.81 18.23 -15.49
N LEU A 401 43.55 18.67 -15.41
CA LEU A 401 43.22 20.09 -15.38
C LEU A 401 43.66 20.69 -14.04
N GLY A 402 44.11 21.96 -14.07
CA GLY A 402 44.33 22.72 -12.85
C GLY A 402 43.02 22.88 -12.07
N PHE A 403 43.12 23.06 -10.75
CA PHE A 403 41.95 23.25 -9.89
C PHE A 403 41.09 24.45 -10.35
N ASP A 404 41.71 25.59 -10.66
CA ASP A 404 41.01 26.81 -11.08
C ASP A 404 40.24 26.62 -12.40
N ASP A 405 40.84 25.90 -13.36
CA ASP A 405 40.20 25.59 -14.64
C ASP A 405 39.01 24.65 -14.44
N LEU A 406 39.19 23.56 -13.70
CA LEU A 406 38.12 22.59 -13.44
C LEU A 406 36.98 23.23 -12.63
N PHE A 407 37.30 24.04 -11.63
CA PHE A 407 36.32 24.76 -10.83
C PHE A 407 35.46 25.68 -11.71
N SER A 408 36.10 26.48 -12.57
CA SER A 408 35.41 27.43 -13.44
C SER A 408 34.52 26.73 -14.48
N LEU A 409 35.00 25.62 -15.05
CA LEU A 409 34.22 24.80 -15.97
C LEU A 409 33.07 24.08 -15.27
N LEU A 410 33.28 23.57 -14.05
CA LEU A 410 32.24 22.96 -13.23
C LEU A 410 31.16 23.97 -12.87
N LEU A 411 31.52 25.19 -12.49
CA LEU A 411 30.57 26.28 -12.22
C LEU A 411 29.71 26.57 -13.46
N GLY A 412 30.34 26.75 -14.63
CA GLY A 412 29.62 27.01 -15.87
C GLY A 412 28.70 25.85 -16.27
N THR A 413 29.15 24.61 -16.09
CA THR A 413 28.34 23.41 -16.36
C THR A 413 27.17 23.25 -15.39
N ILE A 414 27.37 23.58 -14.11
CA ILE A 414 26.30 23.63 -13.10
C ILE A 414 25.27 24.70 -13.49
N LEU A 415 25.68 25.91 -13.88
CA LEU A 415 24.77 26.96 -14.36
C LEU A 415 24.03 26.58 -15.66
N ALA A 416 24.64 25.72 -16.47
CA ALA A 416 24.02 25.13 -17.64
C ALA A 416 23.04 24.00 -17.32
N SER A 417 23.19 23.33 -16.17
CA SER A 417 22.34 22.22 -15.76
C SER A 417 20.94 22.68 -15.33
N ASP A 418 19.97 21.76 -15.33
CA ASP A 418 18.61 22.00 -14.83
C ASP A 418 18.49 21.71 -13.33
N VAL A 419 19.60 21.80 -12.58
CA VAL A 419 19.59 21.70 -11.12
C VAL A 419 18.89 22.94 -10.57
N PRO A 420 17.67 22.83 -10.00
CA PRO A 420 16.95 24.00 -9.55
C PRO A 420 17.63 24.65 -8.33
N ASP A 421 18.30 23.85 -7.51
CA ASP A 421 18.93 24.32 -6.27
C ASP A 421 20.16 23.51 -5.88
N VAL A 422 21.34 23.98 -6.28
CA VAL A 422 22.62 23.37 -5.90
C VAL A 422 22.92 23.52 -4.40
N THR A 423 22.38 24.55 -3.74
CA THR A 423 22.61 24.78 -2.31
C THR A 423 21.93 23.72 -1.44
N GLN A 424 20.80 23.20 -1.92
CA GLN A 424 20.12 22.06 -1.31
C GLN A 424 20.98 20.81 -1.32
N ILE A 425 21.61 20.49 -2.47
CA ILE A 425 22.56 19.38 -2.58
C ILE A 425 23.66 19.57 -1.52
N GLY A 426 24.20 20.77 -1.40
CA GLY A 426 25.18 21.12 -0.37
C GLY A 426 24.76 20.85 1.07
N LYS A 427 23.52 21.21 1.42
CA LYS A 427 22.96 20.93 2.76
C LYS A 427 22.85 19.42 3.01
N ILE A 428 22.38 18.67 2.01
CA ILE A 428 22.27 17.20 2.10
C ILE A 428 23.66 16.59 2.29
N MET A 429 24.63 17.01 1.50
CA MET A 429 26.03 16.56 1.60
C MET A 429 26.60 16.82 2.99
N LYS A 430 26.46 18.05 3.50
CA LYS A 430 26.97 18.43 4.82
C LYS A 430 26.38 17.62 5.97
N LEU A 431 25.09 17.28 5.89
CA LEU A 431 24.39 16.57 6.97
C LEU A 431 24.57 15.05 6.89
N PHE A 432 24.49 14.50 5.68
CA PHE A 432 24.30 13.07 5.50
C PHE A 432 25.50 12.35 4.89
N ALA A 433 26.39 13.03 4.17
CA ALA A 433 27.55 12.36 3.60
C ALA A 433 28.45 11.80 4.71
N PRO A 434 28.89 10.54 4.60
CA PRO A 434 29.79 9.97 5.60
C PRO A 434 31.14 10.69 5.53
N LYS A 435 31.70 11.06 6.68
CA LYS A 435 33.04 11.70 6.73
C LYS A 435 34.19 10.70 6.58
N ALA A 436 33.90 9.41 6.70
CA ALA A 436 34.86 8.33 6.59
C ALA A 436 34.39 7.36 5.51
N CYS A 437 35.33 6.61 4.94
CA CYS A 437 35.09 5.54 3.96
C CYS A 437 34.55 6.02 2.60
N LEU A 438 34.70 7.31 2.26
CA LEU A 438 34.60 7.74 0.87
C LEU A 438 35.88 7.36 0.12
N SER A 439 35.78 7.02 -1.16
CA SER A 439 36.95 6.86 -2.00
C SER A 439 37.57 8.23 -2.30
N PRO A 440 38.90 8.32 -2.56
CA PRO A 440 39.56 9.59 -2.82
C PRO A 440 38.92 10.42 -3.95
N LEU A 441 38.39 9.74 -4.98
CA LEU A 441 37.70 10.37 -6.10
C LEU A 441 36.36 11.01 -5.69
N LEU A 442 35.60 10.36 -4.81
CA LEU A 442 34.34 10.91 -4.28
C LEU A 442 34.60 12.03 -3.26
N GLU A 443 35.68 11.95 -2.49
CA GLU A 443 36.12 13.06 -1.62
C GLU A 443 36.52 14.28 -2.46
N TYR A 444 37.24 14.08 -3.56
CA TYR A 444 37.59 15.14 -4.49
C TYR A 444 36.35 15.79 -5.12
N ALA A 445 35.36 14.98 -5.53
CA ALA A 445 34.08 15.49 -6.04
C ALA A 445 33.32 16.30 -4.97
N ASN A 446 33.32 15.83 -3.72
CA ASN A 446 32.68 16.53 -2.60
C ASN A 446 33.35 17.88 -2.33
N ALA A 447 34.68 17.95 -2.33
CA ALA A 447 35.42 19.17 -2.11
C ALA A 447 35.16 20.23 -3.20
N ASN A 448 35.08 19.81 -4.47
CA ASN A 448 34.73 20.71 -5.57
C ASN A 448 33.28 21.22 -5.45
N LEU A 449 32.34 20.34 -5.10
CA LEU A 449 30.96 20.74 -4.85
C LEU A 449 30.87 21.74 -3.68
N GLU A 450 31.58 21.50 -2.58
CA GLU A 450 31.64 22.41 -1.43
C GLU A 450 32.20 23.79 -1.82
N ALA A 451 33.26 23.82 -2.64
CA ALA A 451 33.80 25.07 -3.18
C ALA A 451 32.76 25.83 -4.00
N ILE A 452 31.99 25.15 -4.85
CA ILE A 452 30.90 25.75 -5.64
C ILE A 452 29.83 26.34 -4.70
N ILE A 453 29.40 25.58 -3.69
CA ILE A 453 28.38 26.04 -2.73
C ILE A 453 28.86 27.27 -1.97
N LEU A 454 30.13 27.30 -1.56
CA LEU A 454 30.74 28.46 -0.89
C LEU A 454 30.79 29.69 -1.80
N HIS A 455 31.00 29.50 -3.11
CA HIS A 455 30.96 30.58 -4.08
C HIS A 455 29.54 31.18 -4.16
N PHE A 456 28.50 30.35 -4.27
CA PHE A 456 27.10 30.78 -4.25
C PHE A 456 26.62 31.42 -2.93
N GLN A 457 27.36 31.28 -1.83
CA GLN A 457 27.01 31.89 -0.53
C GLN A 457 27.65 33.26 -0.29
N LYS A 458 28.70 33.60 -1.04
CA LYS A 458 29.44 34.86 -0.88
C LYS A 458 28.94 35.98 -1.79
N ASP A 459 28.30 35.62 -2.90
CA ASP A 459 27.66 36.51 -3.85
C ASP A 459 26.16 36.65 -3.52
#